data_AF-A0A956YTY5-F1
#
_entry.id   AF-A0A956YTY5-F1
#
_cell.length_a   1.000
_cell.length_b   1.000
_cell.length_c   1.000
_cell.angle_alpha   90.00
_cell.angle_beta   90.00
_cell.angle_gamma   90.00
#
_symmetry.space_group_name_H-M   'P 1'
#
loop_
_entity.id
_entity.type
_entity.pdbx_description
1 polymer ?
#
loop_
_entity_poly.entity_id
_entity_poly.type
_entity_poly.pdbx_seq_one_letter_code
_entity_poly.pdbx_strand_id
1 'polypeptide(L)'
;MSETIYQDVFDAEIVLTDSVKTTIFQKHPEVGDFFDRVAGILSDPDEIRRSVRNVHVLLYYQYDAAILKGKWLVVVVKQVDRNFVSTIYATDQIKSGEQVWKKSI
;
A
#
# COMPACT_ATOMS: atom_id res chain seq x y z
N MET A 1 13.27 18.30 -2.03
CA MET A 1 12.33 17.20 -2.36
C MET A 1 11.58 16.91 -1.08
N SER A 2 10.27 17.06 -1.06
CA SER A 2 9.48 16.76 0.14
C SER A 2 9.17 15.27 0.19
N GLU A 3 9.15 14.73 1.40
CA GLU A 3 8.83 13.34 1.67
C GLU A 3 7.72 13.31 2.73
N THR A 4 6.77 12.40 2.57
CA THR A 4 5.81 12.05 3.60
C THR A 4 6.26 10.75 4.24
N ILE A 5 6.25 10.71 5.58
CA ILE A 5 6.60 9.52 6.36
C ILE A 5 5.32 8.95 6.96
N TYR A 6 5.12 7.65 6.76
CA TYR A 6 4.07 6.85 7.37
C TYR A 6 4.70 5.83 8.32
N GLN A 7 3.89 5.26 9.20
CA GLN A 7 4.24 4.09 9.99
C GLN A 7 3.30 2.95 9.61
N ASP A 8 3.84 1.74 9.51
CA ASP A 8 3.03 0.55 9.29
C ASP A 8 2.63 -0.15 10.60
N VAL A 9 1.87 -1.25 10.46
CA VAL A 9 1.43 -2.10 11.56
C VAL A 9 2.57 -2.74 12.37
N PHE A 10 3.82 -2.66 11.89
CA PHE A 10 5.02 -3.15 12.57
C PHE A 10 5.89 -2.01 13.11
N ASP A 11 5.35 -0.80 13.21
CA ASP A 11 6.06 0.42 13.60
C ASP A 11 7.23 0.79 12.67
N ALA A 12 7.28 0.23 11.45
CA ALA A 12 8.31 0.53 10.48
C ALA A 12 7.99 1.83 9.72
N GLU A 13 8.99 2.71 9.60
CA GLU A 13 8.86 3.92 8.80
C GLU A 13 8.79 3.59 7.31
N ILE A 14 7.81 4.17 6.62
CA ILE A 14 7.63 4.05 5.17
C ILE A 14 7.60 5.44 4.54
N VAL A 15 8.41 5.62 3.51
CA VAL A 15 8.60 6.90 2.84
C VAL A 15 7.80 6.97 1.54
N LEU A 16 7.13 8.10 1.30
CA LEU A 16 6.57 8.46 0.00
C LEU A 16 7.12 9.81 -0.43
N THR A 17 7.83 9.83 -1.56
CA THR A 17 8.38 11.07 -2.13
C THR A 17 7.38 11.72 -3.08
N ASP A 18 7.43 13.05 -3.23
CA ASP A 18 6.54 13.80 -4.14
C ASP A 18 6.63 13.33 -5.61
N SER A 19 7.83 12.91 -6.05
CA SER A 19 8.03 12.39 -7.41
C SER A 19 7.32 11.06 -7.63
N VAL A 20 7.38 10.16 -6.65
CA VAL A 20 6.64 8.89 -6.70
C VAL A 20 5.14 9.14 -6.60
N LYS A 21 4.71 10.03 -5.69
CA LYS A 21 3.30 10.43 -5.56
C LYS A 21 2.75 10.91 -6.91
N THR A 22 3.44 11.84 -7.58
CA THR A 22 3.05 12.34 -8.91
C THR A 22 2.90 11.22 -9.93
N THR A 23 3.86 10.29 -9.96
CA THR A 23 3.83 9.12 -10.86
C THR A 23 2.64 8.20 -10.57
N ILE A 24 2.30 8.01 -9.29
CA ILE A 24 1.13 7.21 -8.87
C ILE A 24 -0.15 7.84 -9.40
N PHE A 25 -0.37 9.15 -9.17
CA PHE A 25 -1.57 9.83 -9.66
C PHE A 25 -1.71 9.82 -11.19
N GLN A 26 -0.59 9.84 -11.93
CA GLN A 26 -0.61 9.73 -13.38
C GLN A 26 -0.98 8.32 -13.87
N LYS A 27 -0.50 7.27 -13.19
CA LYS A 27 -0.74 5.87 -13.59
C LYS A 27 -2.05 5.31 -13.05
N HIS A 28 -2.47 5.80 -11.89
CA HIS A 28 -3.63 5.36 -11.13
C HIS A 28 -4.42 6.60 -10.67
N PRO A 29 -5.16 7.26 -11.58
CA PRO A 29 -5.97 8.43 -11.23
C PRO A 29 -6.99 8.15 -10.11
N GLU A 30 -7.46 6.91 -10.02
CA GLU A 30 -8.40 6.44 -8.97
C GLU A 30 -7.84 6.58 -7.55
N VAL A 31 -6.51 6.66 -7.39
CA VAL A 31 -5.88 6.87 -6.08
C VAL A 31 -6.30 8.21 -5.46
N GLY A 32 -6.71 9.20 -6.27
CA GLY A 32 -7.23 10.46 -5.75
C GLY A 32 -8.47 10.32 -4.88
N ASP A 33 -9.24 9.25 -5.04
CA ASP A 33 -10.46 9.02 -4.27
C ASP A 33 -10.19 8.46 -2.86
N PHE A 34 -8.96 7.99 -2.59
CA PHE A 34 -8.63 7.31 -1.33
C PHE A 34 -7.21 7.57 -0.82
N PHE A 35 -6.46 8.52 -1.38
CA PHE A 35 -5.06 8.78 -1.02
C PHE A 35 -4.90 9.17 0.45
N ASP A 36 -5.86 9.88 1.00
CA ASP A 36 -6.00 10.22 2.42
C ASP A 36 -6.04 9.00 3.36
N ARG A 37 -6.35 7.82 2.83
CA ARG A 37 -6.39 6.56 3.59
C ARG A 37 -5.08 5.79 3.64
N VAL A 38 -4.06 6.21 2.89
CA VAL A 38 -2.77 5.50 2.81
C VAL A 38 -2.16 5.23 4.20
N ALA A 39 -2.24 6.21 5.10
CA ALA A 39 -1.76 6.04 6.48
C ALA A 39 -2.49 4.89 7.19
N GLY A 40 -3.82 4.85 7.09
CA GLY A 40 -4.64 3.79 7.69
C GLY A 40 -4.46 2.42 7.05
N ILE A 41 -4.21 2.35 5.74
CA ILE A 41 -3.90 1.08 5.05
C ILE A 41 -2.57 0.49 5.56
N LEU A 42 -1.59 1.35 5.85
CA LEU A 42 -0.29 0.92 6.36
C LEU A 42 -0.35 0.54 7.84
N SER A 43 -1.02 1.34 8.68
CA SER A 43 -1.07 1.13 10.13
C SER A 43 -2.09 0.08 10.56
N ASP A 44 -3.16 -0.11 9.79
CA ASP A 44 -4.24 -1.05 10.08
C ASP A 44 -4.73 -1.84 8.84
N PRO A 45 -3.84 -2.58 8.15
CA PRO A 45 -4.22 -3.39 7.00
C PRO A 45 -5.16 -4.53 7.42
N ASP A 46 -5.87 -5.11 6.46
CA ASP A 46 -6.57 -6.39 6.64
C ASP A 46 -5.65 -7.57 6.35
N GLU A 47 -4.76 -7.41 5.36
CA GLU A 47 -3.82 -8.46 4.96
C GLU A 47 -2.53 -7.88 4.37
N ILE A 48 -1.39 -8.52 4.66
CA ILE A 48 -0.10 -8.18 4.06
C ILE A 48 0.41 -9.40 3.32
N ARG A 49 0.78 -9.21 2.05
CA ARG A 49 1.41 -10.26 1.24
C ARG A 49 2.80 -9.87 0.76
N ARG A 50 3.70 -10.85 0.72
CA ARG A 50 4.98 -10.73 0.03
C ARG A 50 4.80 -11.09 -1.44
N SER A 51 5.38 -10.27 -2.32
CA SER A 51 5.36 -10.51 -3.75
C SER A 51 6.10 -11.79 -4.12
N VAL A 52 5.48 -12.62 -4.97
CA VAL A 52 6.13 -13.82 -5.54
C VAL A 52 7.36 -13.45 -6.39
N ARG A 53 7.34 -12.27 -7.01
CA ARG A 53 8.40 -11.84 -7.95
C ARG A 53 9.57 -11.16 -7.25
N ASN A 54 9.37 -10.65 -6.03
CA ASN A 54 10.39 -9.90 -5.32
C ASN A 54 10.17 -10.00 -3.81
N VAL A 55 11.10 -10.68 -3.12
CA VAL A 55 11.05 -10.88 -1.67
C VAL A 55 11.09 -9.59 -0.87
N HIS A 56 11.61 -8.51 -1.46
CA HIS A 56 11.68 -7.17 -0.88
C HIS A 56 10.42 -6.34 -1.09
N VAL A 57 9.34 -6.91 -1.66
CA VAL A 57 8.11 -6.17 -1.92
C VAL A 57 6.97 -6.74 -1.06
N LEU A 58 6.40 -5.87 -0.23
CA LEU A 58 5.19 -6.12 0.54
C LEU A 58 4.01 -5.36 -0.08
N LEU A 59 2.84 -5.99 -0.03
CA LEU A 59 1.57 -5.46 -0.49
C LEU A 59 0.63 -5.41 0.70
N TYR A 60 0.28 -4.20 1.13
CA TYR A 60 -0.66 -3.94 2.21
C TYR A 60 -2.04 -3.79 1.60
N TYR A 61 -2.97 -4.64 2.03
CA TYR A 61 -4.33 -4.69 1.54
C TYR A 61 -5.30 -4.23 2.62
N GLN A 62 -6.22 -3.34 2.25
CA GLN A 62 -7.39 -3.02 3.05
C GLN A 62 -8.62 -3.03 2.14
N TYR A 63 -9.68 -3.72 2.54
CA TYR A 63 -10.93 -3.74 1.80
C TYR A 63 -11.78 -2.54 2.18
N ASP A 64 -12.40 -1.91 1.19
CA ASP A 64 -13.40 -0.89 1.46
C ASP A 64 -14.62 -1.03 0.58
N ALA A 65 -15.77 -1.21 1.23
CA ALA A 65 -17.07 -1.36 0.57
C ALA A 65 -17.62 -0.06 -0.05
N ALA A 66 -17.25 1.10 0.49
CA ALA A 66 -17.68 2.41 0.03
C ALA A 66 -16.81 2.95 -1.13
N ILE A 67 -15.54 2.56 -1.20
CA ILE A 67 -14.61 3.03 -2.23
C ILE A 67 -14.70 2.14 -3.48
N LEU A 68 -14.82 2.79 -4.65
CA LEU A 68 -14.75 2.18 -5.97
C LEU A 68 -15.65 0.93 -6.16
N LYS A 69 -16.82 0.91 -5.49
CA LYS A 69 -17.80 -0.19 -5.51
C LYS A 69 -17.31 -1.49 -4.84
N GLY A 70 -16.52 -1.39 -3.77
CA GLY A 70 -16.05 -2.56 -3.04
C GLY A 70 -14.74 -3.09 -3.59
N LYS A 71 -13.66 -2.31 -3.44
CA LYS A 71 -12.32 -2.71 -3.90
C LYS A 71 -11.35 -2.89 -2.74
N TRP A 72 -10.33 -3.69 -3.01
CA TRP A 72 -9.11 -3.72 -2.23
C TRP A 72 -8.24 -2.52 -2.59
N LEU A 73 -7.89 -1.73 -1.60
CA LEU A 73 -6.90 -0.68 -1.69
C LEU A 73 -5.53 -1.30 -1.38
N VAL A 74 -4.54 -1.01 -2.21
CA VAL A 74 -3.23 -1.63 -2.12
C VAL A 74 -2.16 -0.57 -2.03
N VAL A 75 -1.34 -0.63 -0.97
CA VAL A 75 -0.10 0.13 -0.88
C VAL A 75 1.06 -0.84 -1.05
N VAL A 76 1.87 -0.62 -2.08
CA VAL A 76 3.03 -1.47 -2.39
C VAL A 76 4.28 -0.83 -1.83
N VAL A 77 4.96 -1.54 -0.94
CA VAL A 77 6.15 -1.08 -0.23
C VAL A 77 7.34 -1.92 -0.65
N LYS A 78 8.45 -1.26 -0.99
CA LYS A 78 9.72 -1.92 -1.27
C LYS A 78 10.68 -1.72 -0.10
N GLN A 79 11.21 -2.82 0.41
CA GLN A 79 12.13 -2.93 1.54
C GLN A 79 13.56 -3.17 1.03
N VAL A 80 14.28 -2.09 0.74
CA VAL A 80 15.71 -2.11 0.41
C VAL A 80 16.48 -1.40 1.53
N ASP A 81 17.10 -0.24 1.28
CA ASP A 81 17.83 0.52 2.32
C ASP A 81 16.88 1.27 3.28
N ARG A 82 15.78 1.80 2.72
CA ARG A 82 14.63 2.35 3.45
C ARG A 82 13.36 1.72 2.88
N ASN A 83 12.31 1.63 3.67
CA ASN A 83 11.02 1.23 3.16
C ASN A 83 10.39 2.41 2.42
N PHE A 84 9.98 2.21 1.17
CA PHE A 84 9.30 3.25 0.42
C PHE A 84 8.11 2.71 -0.36
N VAL A 85 7.10 3.57 -0.52
CA VAL A 85 5.97 3.28 -1.38
C VAL A 85 6.44 3.28 -2.83
N SER A 86 6.28 2.16 -3.53
CA SER A 86 6.58 2.07 -4.96
C SER A 86 5.37 2.39 -5.82
N THR A 87 4.15 2.04 -5.38
CA THR A 87 2.91 2.33 -6.07
C THR A 87 1.71 2.15 -5.14
N ILE A 88 0.58 2.76 -5.49
CA ILE A 88 -0.72 2.60 -4.83
C ILE A 88 -1.74 2.38 -5.94
N TYR A 89 -2.68 1.46 -5.75
CA TYR A 89 -3.76 1.21 -6.70
C TYR A 89 -4.93 0.50 -6.03
N ALA A 90 -6.06 0.43 -6.72
CA ALA A 90 -7.21 -0.37 -6.31
C ALA A 90 -7.34 -1.64 -7.17
N THR A 91 -7.84 -2.73 -6.59
CA THR A 91 -8.02 -4.01 -7.29
C THR A 91 -9.21 -4.78 -6.75
N ASP A 92 -9.76 -5.69 -7.56
CA ASP A 92 -10.89 -6.51 -7.16
C ASP A 92 -10.45 -7.76 -6.37
N GLN A 93 -9.15 -8.10 -6.39
CA GLN A 93 -8.65 -9.34 -5.79
C GLN A 93 -7.26 -9.17 -5.14
N ILE A 94 -7.04 -9.88 -4.04
CA ILE A 94 -5.73 -9.98 -3.41
C ILE A 94 -4.80 -10.81 -4.31
N LYS A 95 -3.60 -10.29 -4.61
CA LYS A 95 -2.64 -10.99 -5.48
C LYS A 95 -2.08 -12.25 -4.80
N SER A 96 -1.74 -13.26 -5.59
CA SER A 96 -0.99 -14.43 -5.11
C SER A 96 0.35 -14.00 -4.47
N GLY A 97 0.73 -14.65 -3.38
CA GLY A 97 1.93 -14.33 -2.61
C GLY A 97 1.95 -15.05 -1.27
N GLU A 98 3.07 -14.98 -0.57
CA GLU A 98 3.16 -15.44 0.82
C GLU A 98 2.35 -14.47 1.69
N GLN A 99 1.42 -15.00 2.50
CA GLN A 99 0.73 -14.20 3.50
C GLN A 99 1.68 -13.96 4.67
N VAL A 100 2.17 -12.72 4.78
CA VAL A 100 3.10 -12.32 5.85
C VAL A 100 2.34 -12.03 7.13
N TRP A 101 1.15 -11.43 7.00
CA TRP A 101 0.32 -11.06 8.12
C TRP A 101 -1.14 -10.95 7.69
N LYS A 102 -2.04 -11.22 8.62
CA LYS A 102 -3.49 -11.06 8.44
C LYS A 102 -4.09 -10.60 9.76
N LYS A 103 -4.98 -9.61 9.69
CA LYS A 103 -5.72 -9.15 10.85
C LYS A 103 -6.53 -10.30 11.44
N SER A 104 -6.36 -10.54 12.73
CA SER A 104 -7.20 -11.49 13.47
C SER A 104 -8.50 -10.78 13.86
N ILE A 105 -9.64 -11.44 13.61
CA ILE A 105 -10.99 -10.96 13.93
C ILE A 105 -11.27 -11.19 15.42
#